data_AF-A0A372MEY9-F1
#
_entry.id   AF-A0A372MEY9-F1
#
_cell.length_a   1.000
_cell.length_b   1.000
_cell.length_c   1.000
_cell.angle_alpha   90.00
_cell.angle_beta   90.00
_cell.angle_gamma   90.00
#
_symmetry.space_group_name_H-M   'P 1'
#
loop_
_entity.id
_entity.type
_entity.pdbx_description
1 polymer ?
#
loop_
_entity_poly.entity_id
_entity_poly.type
_entity_poly.pdbx_seq_one_letter_code
_entity_poly.pdbx_strand_id
1 'polypeptide(L)'
;MHLPYHGAGIIFWTITEKGELSFLMGNRSMSPQNHHWSFPGGTWERARDGYDTKGKISYRETAKRECLEEVGLDVPSPEHMILIWSLDVPGFHYKVFAYHLDEQVKPPYIDEFSEVGWFTFSTVPSPTVTFVRTQIRKLKHYVEKLGC
;
A
#
# COMPACT_ATOMS: atom_id res chain seq x y z
N MET A 1 -14.41 -8.41 24.41
CA MET A 1 -12.96 -8.32 24.12
C MET A 1 -12.84 -8.02 22.63
N HIS A 2 -12.47 -6.81 22.24
CA HIS A 2 -12.24 -6.52 20.82
C HIS A 2 -10.95 -7.21 20.39
N LEU A 3 -11.02 -7.94 19.28
CA LEU A 3 -9.82 -8.44 18.63
C LEU A 3 -8.98 -7.24 18.18
N PRO A 4 -7.64 -7.30 18.29
CA PRO A 4 -6.78 -6.24 17.80
C PRO A 4 -7.04 -5.97 16.31
N TYR A 5 -6.93 -4.71 15.90
CA TYR A 5 -7.03 -4.33 14.50
C TYR A 5 -5.80 -4.85 13.75
N HIS A 6 -6.04 -5.47 12.60
CA HIS A 6 -5.00 -5.92 11.68
C HIS A 6 -5.32 -5.37 10.31
N GLY A 7 -4.35 -4.74 9.65
CA GLY A 7 -4.51 -4.25 8.29
C GLY A 7 -3.22 -4.30 7.50
N ALA A 8 -3.35 -4.19 6.19
CA ALA A 8 -2.22 -4.14 5.29
C ALA A 8 -2.49 -3.29 4.07
N GLY A 9 -1.44 -2.68 3.54
CA GLY A 9 -1.48 -1.96 2.28
C GLY A 9 -0.27 -2.25 1.40
N ILE A 10 -0.31 -1.71 0.19
CA ILE A 10 0.71 -1.90 -0.82
C ILE A 10 1.08 -0.57 -1.48
N ILE A 11 2.37 -0.37 -1.71
CA ILE A 11 2.90 0.71 -2.53
C ILE A 11 3.33 0.10 -3.86
N PHE A 12 2.53 0.34 -4.90
CA PHE A 12 2.99 0.14 -6.26
C PHE A 12 3.99 1.24 -6.61
N TRP A 13 5.15 0.85 -7.12
CA TRP A 13 6.21 1.78 -7.47
C TRP A 13 6.91 1.36 -8.76
N THR A 14 7.52 2.34 -9.42
CA THR A 14 8.32 2.15 -10.63
C THR A 14 9.39 3.24 -10.70
N ILE A 15 10.31 3.12 -11.65
CA ILE A 15 11.26 4.19 -11.99
C ILE A 15 10.77 4.84 -13.29
N THR A 16 10.60 6.16 -13.28
CA THR A 16 10.22 6.89 -14.50
C THR A 16 11.33 6.85 -15.54
N GLU A 17 11.02 7.20 -16.79
CA GLU A 17 12.04 7.38 -17.85
C GLU A 17 13.17 8.37 -17.45
N LYS A 18 12.89 9.27 -16.50
CA LYS A 18 13.86 10.24 -15.97
C LYS A 18 14.70 9.69 -14.81
N GLY A 19 14.53 8.43 -14.44
CA GLY A 19 15.22 7.82 -13.30
C GLY A 19 14.63 8.17 -11.94
N GLU A 20 13.40 8.71 -11.89
CA GLU A 20 12.78 9.11 -10.62
C GLU A 20 11.90 7.98 -10.05
N LEU A 21 12.03 7.72 -8.75
CA LEU A 21 11.09 6.85 -8.04
C LEU A 21 9.69 7.47 -8.04
N SER A 22 8.74 6.76 -8.64
CA SER A 22 7.33 7.10 -8.71
C SER A 22 6.48 6.04 -8.01
N PHE A 23 5.40 6.45 -7.34
CA PHE A 23 4.50 5.56 -6.61
C PHE A 23 3.04 5.97 -6.76
N LEU A 24 2.15 4.98 -6.78
CA LEU A 24 0.71 5.17 -6.90
C LEU A 24 0.09 5.51 -5.54
N MET A 25 -0.73 6.56 -5.50
CA MET A 25 -1.54 6.92 -4.33
C MET A 25 -2.99 7.21 -4.75
N GLY A 26 -3.91 7.05 -3.80
CA GLY A 26 -5.32 7.44 -3.96
C GLY A 26 -5.74 8.48 -2.93
N ASN A 27 -6.62 9.40 -3.32
CA ASN A 27 -7.26 10.34 -2.41
C ASN A 27 -8.55 9.72 -1.88
N ARG A 28 -8.62 9.47 -0.57
CA ARG A 28 -9.71 8.73 0.06
C ARG A 28 -11.03 9.48 -0.12
N SER A 29 -12.06 8.80 -0.62
CA SER A 29 -13.44 9.30 -0.66
C SER A 29 -14.24 8.91 0.59
N MET A 30 -13.71 7.95 1.37
CA MET A 30 -14.38 7.34 2.50
C MET A 30 -13.64 7.58 3.82
N SER A 31 -14.39 7.55 4.93
CA SER A 31 -13.81 7.59 6.28
C SER A 31 -13.04 6.31 6.60
N PRO A 32 -12.04 6.36 7.51
CA PRO A 32 -11.51 7.53 8.19
C PRO A 32 -10.60 8.37 7.29
N GLN A 33 -10.33 9.63 7.68
CA GLN A 33 -9.45 10.56 6.97
C GLN A 33 -9.84 10.78 5.50
N ASN A 34 -11.12 11.05 5.27
CA ASN A 34 -11.63 11.49 3.97
C ASN A 34 -10.80 12.69 3.45
N HIS A 35 -10.62 12.78 2.13
CA HIS A 35 -9.81 13.80 1.43
C HIS A 35 -8.30 13.78 1.75
N HIS A 36 -7.79 12.68 2.32
CA HIS A 36 -6.37 12.47 2.52
C HIS A 36 -5.83 11.42 1.56
N TRP A 37 -4.63 11.68 1.06
CA TRP A 37 -3.93 10.75 0.19
C TRP A 37 -3.30 9.61 0.98
N SER A 38 -3.51 8.38 0.50
CA SER A 38 -2.94 7.17 1.06
C SER A 38 -2.57 6.16 -0.03
N PHE A 39 -1.92 5.08 0.39
CA PHE A 39 -1.76 3.90 -0.45
C PHE A 39 -2.99 3.01 -0.36
N PRO A 40 -3.24 2.17 -1.37
CA PRO A 40 -4.26 1.13 -1.28
C PRO A 40 -4.01 0.19 -0.09
N GLY A 41 -5.07 -0.17 0.61
CA GLY A 41 -4.97 -1.04 1.77
C GLY A 41 -6.11 -0.88 2.78
N GLY A 42 -6.33 -1.95 3.54
CA GLY A 42 -7.46 -2.03 4.45
C GLY A 42 -7.28 -3.13 5.49
N THR A 43 -8.42 -3.67 5.94
CA THR A 43 -8.51 -4.48 7.15
C THR A 43 -8.37 -5.95 6.81
N TRP A 44 -7.66 -6.71 7.63
CA TRP A 44 -7.60 -8.17 7.48
C TRP A 44 -8.97 -8.79 7.74
N GLU A 45 -9.40 -9.64 6.80
CA GLU A 45 -10.65 -10.35 6.87
C GLU A 45 -10.42 -11.86 6.91
N ARG A 46 -10.76 -12.48 8.04
CA ARG A 46 -10.55 -13.92 8.26
C ARG A 46 -11.09 -14.81 7.12
N ALA A 47 -12.26 -14.48 6.58
CA ALA A 47 -12.92 -15.29 5.55
C ALA A 47 -12.28 -15.14 4.16
N ARG A 48 -11.59 -14.03 3.89
CA ARG A 48 -11.01 -13.71 2.58
C ARG A 48 -9.49 -13.87 2.55
N ASP A 49 -8.80 -13.44 3.60
CA ASP A 49 -7.34 -13.35 3.65
C ASP A 49 -6.71 -14.55 4.36
N GLY A 50 -7.43 -15.16 5.30
CA GLY A 50 -6.99 -16.34 6.03
C GLY A 50 -5.69 -16.13 6.82
N TYR A 51 -4.91 -17.21 6.93
CA TYR A 51 -3.66 -17.28 7.69
C TYR A 51 -2.54 -17.87 6.82
N ASP A 52 -1.30 -17.53 7.15
CA ASP A 52 -0.11 -18.12 6.54
C ASP A 52 0.10 -19.58 6.94
N THR A 53 1.12 -20.23 6.36
CA THR A 53 1.47 -21.65 6.62
C THR A 53 1.87 -21.93 8.07
N LYS A 54 2.10 -20.90 8.89
CA LYS A 54 2.44 -20.99 10.31
C LYS A 54 1.25 -20.59 11.20
N GLY A 55 0.07 -20.37 10.64
CA GLY A 55 -1.14 -19.97 11.35
C GLY A 55 -1.17 -18.50 11.78
N LYS A 56 -0.31 -17.64 11.22
CA LYS A 56 -0.33 -16.19 11.48
C LYS A 56 -1.19 -15.45 10.47
N ILE A 57 -1.71 -14.28 10.83
CA ILE A 57 -2.51 -13.43 9.93
C ILE A 57 -1.75 -13.17 8.63
N SER A 58 -2.41 -13.41 7.49
CA SER A 58 -1.81 -13.25 6.18
C SER A 58 -1.94 -11.81 5.66
N TYR A 59 -1.03 -10.93 6.11
CA TYR A 59 -1.03 -9.52 5.67
C TYR A 59 -0.76 -9.32 4.17
N ARG A 60 -0.08 -10.27 3.51
CA ARG A 60 0.14 -10.21 2.05
C ARG A 60 -1.17 -10.38 1.29
N GLU A 61 -1.96 -11.38 1.68
CA GLU A 61 -3.27 -11.61 1.08
C GLU A 61 -4.22 -10.44 1.34
N THR A 62 -4.19 -9.86 2.55
CA THR A 62 -4.92 -8.60 2.84
C THR A 62 -4.51 -7.48 1.89
N ALA A 63 -3.22 -7.18 1.76
CA ALA A 63 -2.77 -6.08 0.90
C ALA A 63 -3.11 -6.33 -0.58
N LYS A 64 -3.04 -7.60 -1.05
CA LYS A 64 -3.42 -8.00 -2.40
C LYS A 64 -4.92 -7.85 -2.65
N ARG A 65 -5.76 -8.34 -1.73
CA ARG A 65 -7.22 -8.20 -1.85
C ARG A 65 -7.62 -6.73 -1.88
N GLU A 66 -7.15 -5.96 -0.90
CA GLU A 66 -7.52 -4.54 -0.77
C GLU A 66 -7.12 -3.74 -2.01
N CYS A 67 -5.92 -3.96 -2.57
CA CYS A 67 -5.56 -3.24 -3.80
C CYS A 67 -6.36 -3.68 -5.03
N LEU A 68 -6.72 -4.96 -5.12
CA LEU A 68 -7.61 -5.44 -6.17
C LEU A 68 -9.01 -4.82 -6.04
N GLU A 69 -9.53 -4.72 -4.82
CA GLU A 69 -10.85 -4.15 -4.49
C GLU A 69 -10.89 -2.62 -4.68
N GLU A 70 -9.85 -1.89 -4.29
CA GLU A 70 -9.89 -0.42 -4.31
C GLU A 70 -9.49 0.18 -5.67
N VAL A 71 -8.54 -0.45 -6.38
CA VAL A 71 -7.93 0.10 -7.60
C VAL A 71 -7.83 -0.90 -8.76
N GLY A 72 -8.29 -2.14 -8.60
CA GLY A 72 -8.30 -3.14 -9.68
C GLY A 72 -6.94 -3.67 -10.10
N LEU A 73 -5.87 -3.41 -9.32
CA LEU A 73 -4.53 -3.89 -9.62
C LEU A 73 -4.27 -5.24 -8.95
N ASP A 74 -4.00 -6.26 -9.77
CA ASP A 74 -3.61 -7.58 -9.27
C ASP A 74 -2.11 -7.66 -8.96
N VAL A 75 -1.77 -8.60 -8.10
CA VAL A 75 -0.40 -8.94 -7.70
C VAL A 75 -0.16 -10.40 -8.07
N PRO A 76 0.28 -10.70 -9.31
CA PRO A 76 0.40 -12.07 -9.81
C PRO A 76 1.52 -12.86 -9.11
N SER A 77 2.53 -12.16 -8.58
CA SER A 77 3.66 -12.74 -7.84
C SER A 77 3.73 -12.18 -6.41
N PRO A 78 2.86 -12.63 -5.47
CA PRO A 78 2.84 -12.13 -4.09
C PRO A 78 4.17 -12.27 -3.34
N GLU A 79 5.04 -13.19 -3.75
CA GLU A 79 6.41 -13.36 -3.24
C GLU A 79 7.29 -12.12 -3.47
N HIS A 80 7.03 -11.34 -4.52
CA HIS A 80 7.75 -10.10 -4.83
C HIS A 80 7.27 -8.90 -4.00
N MET A 81 6.22 -9.05 -3.19
CA MET A 81 5.83 -8.02 -2.24
C MET A 81 6.89 -7.92 -1.14
N ILE A 82 7.54 -6.77 -0.97
CA ILE A 82 8.58 -6.60 0.05
C ILE A 82 8.04 -5.79 1.21
N LEU A 83 8.09 -6.33 2.43
CA LEU A 83 7.67 -5.57 3.62
C LEU A 83 8.67 -4.42 3.85
N ILE A 84 8.20 -3.17 3.74
CA ILE A 84 9.04 -1.97 3.89
C ILE A 84 8.71 -1.15 5.14
N TRP A 85 7.50 -1.29 5.66
CA TRP A 85 7.05 -0.53 6.82
C TRP A 85 6.04 -1.33 7.64
N SER A 86 6.08 -1.17 8.97
CA SER A 86 5.12 -1.77 9.88
C SER A 86 4.93 -0.92 11.12
N LEU A 87 3.73 -0.98 11.68
CA LEU A 87 3.40 -0.45 13.00
C LEU A 87 2.73 -1.55 13.81
N ASP A 88 3.30 -1.85 14.98
CA ASP A 88 2.77 -2.84 15.92
C ASP A 88 2.68 -2.16 17.29
N VAL A 89 1.47 -1.79 17.70
CA VAL A 89 1.17 -1.19 18.99
C VAL A 89 -0.02 -1.92 19.63
N PRO A 90 -0.25 -1.80 20.95
CA PRO A 90 -1.36 -2.51 21.60
C PRO A 90 -2.70 -2.24 20.91
N GLY A 91 -3.33 -3.30 20.38
CA GLY A 91 -4.63 -3.22 19.70
C GLY A 91 -4.58 -2.81 18.22
N PHE A 92 -3.41 -2.53 17.64
CA PHE A 92 -3.29 -2.09 16.25
C PHE A 92 -2.01 -2.61 15.58
N HIS A 93 -2.18 -3.34 14.48
CA HIS A 93 -1.11 -3.89 13.66
C HIS A 93 -1.34 -3.54 12.19
N TYR A 94 -0.37 -2.89 11.57
CA TYR A 94 -0.44 -2.53 10.16
C TYR A 94 0.86 -2.81 9.43
N LYS A 95 0.80 -3.43 8.26
CA LYS A 95 1.95 -3.77 7.42
C LYS A 95 1.82 -3.10 6.05
N VAL A 96 2.92 -2.59 5.51
CA VAL A 96 2.95 -2.01 4.16
C VAL A 96 4.03 -2.68 3.34
N PHE A 97 3.60 -3.21 2.19
CA PHE A 97 4.48 -3.87 1.23
C PHE A 97 4.80 -2.93 0.06
N ALA A 98 5.97 -3.06 -0.52
CA ALA A 98 6.31 -2.46 -1.81
C ALA A 98 6.20 -3.52 -2.91
N TYR A 99 5.69 -3.13 -4.07
CA TYR A 99 5.62 -3.98 -5.26
C TYR A 99 6.01 -3.19 -6.50
N HIS A 100 7.03 -3.70 -7.20
CA HIS A 100 7.56 -3.07 -8.40
C HIS A 100 6.66 -3.34 -9.60
N LEU A 101 6.40 -2.31 -10.39
CA LEU A 101 5.79 -2.40 -11.71
C LEU A 101 6.80 -1.92 -12.75
N ASP A 102 6.83 -2.57 -13.91
CA ASP A 102 7.74 -2.19 -14.99
C ASP A 102 7.45 -0.78 -15.53
N GLU A 103 6.21 -0.33 -15.42
CA GLU A 103 5.78 1.00 -15.84
C GLU A 103 4.64 1.54 -14.97
N GLN A 104 4.33 2.83 -15.16
CA GLN A 104 3.15 3.43 -14.54
C GLN A 104 1.89 2.89 -15.22
N VAL A 105 1.04 2.23 -14.44
CA VAL A 105 -0.25 1.72 -14.92
C VAL A 105 -1.38 2.64 -14.52
N LYS A 106 -2.40 2.76 -15.38
CA LYS A 106 -3.67 3.39 -15.01
C LYS A 106 -4.54 2.34 -14.29
N PRO A 107 -4.99 2.58 -13.04
CA PRO A 107 -5.94 1.71 -12.37
C PRO A 107 -7.19 1.45 -13.23
N PRO A 108 -7.63 0.19 -13.39
CA PRO A 108 -8.83 -0.15 -14.16
C PRO A 108 -10.12 0.49 -13.62
N TYR A 109 -10.19 0.70 -12.31
CA TYR A 109 -11.28 1.43 -11.65
C TYR A 109 -10.78 2.03 -10.33
N ILE A 110 -11.65 2.80 -9.68
CA ILE A 110 -11.46 3.36 -8.32
C ILE A 110 -12.78 3.19 -7.54
N ASP A 111 -12.72 2.65 -6.33
CA ASP A 111 -13.91 2.46 -5.48
C ASP A 111 -13.84 3.32 -4.19
N GLU A 112 -12.83 3.11 -3.35
CA GLU A 112 -12.64 3.87 -2.09
C GLU A 112 -11.86 5.19 -2.25
N PHE A 113 -11.52 5.55 -3.49
CA PHE A 113 -10.79 6.75 -3.83
C PHE A 113 -11.61 7.65 -4.76
N SER A 114 -11.55 8.97 -4.55
CA SER A 114 -12.11 9.95 -5.48
C SER A 114 -11.20 10.22 -6.66
N GLU A 115 -9.89 9.98 -6.49
CA GLU A 115 -8.86 10.15 -7.52
C GLU A 115 -7.66 9.26 -7.17
N VAL A 116 -6.90 8.89 -8.20
CA VAL A 116 -5.66 8.13 -8.10
C VAL A 116 -4.60 8.79 -8.98
N GLY A 117 -3.35 8.75 -8.54
CA GLY A 117 -2.25 9.40 -9.25
C GLY A 117 -0.90 8.79 -8.93
N TRP A 118 0.00 8.91 -9.89
CA TRP A 118 1.42 8.59 -9.73
C TRP A 118 2.16 9.84 -9.27
N PHE A 119 2.94 9.71 -8.20
CA PHE A 119 3.65 10.80 -7.57
C PHE A 119 5.11 10.44 -7.33
N THR A 120 5.98 11.44 -7.31
CA THR A 120 7.38 11.32 -6.92
C THR A 120 7.58 11.96 -5.54
N PHE A 121 8.79 11.91 -5.01
CA PHE A 121 9.12 12.58 -3.75
C PHE A 121 8.86 14.09 -3.76
N SER A 122 9.01 14.74 -4.92
CA SER A 122 8.83 16.18 -5.06
C SER A 122 7.37 16.56 -5.28
N THR A 123 6.52 15.62 -5.71
CA THR A 123 5.11 15.87 -6.06
C THR A 123 4.11 15.19 -5.13
N VAL A 124 4.56 14.67 -3.97
CA VAL A 124 3.67 14.05 -2.98
C VAL A 124 2.52 14.99 -2.63
N PRO A 125 1.26 14.56 -2.83
CA PRO A 125 0.10 15.41 -2.62
C PRO A 125 -0.14 15.66 -1.12
N SER A 126 -1.04 16.60 -0.81
CA SER A 126 -1.38 16.98 0.56
C SER A 126 -2.89 17.29 0.65
N PRO A 127 -3.57 16.92 1.77
CA PRO A 127 -3.02 16.26 2.95
C PRO A 127 -2.82 14.75 2.75
N THR A 128 -1.94 14.13 3.54
CA THR A 128 -1.73 12.67 3.52
C THR A 128 -2.20 12.04 4.81
N VAL A 129 -2.68 10.79 4.74
CA VAL A 129 -2.97 9.99 5.94
C VAL A 129 -1.74 9.92 6.85
N THR A 130 -1.99 9.84 8.16
CA THR A 130 -0.94 9.69 9.17
C THR A 130 0.05 8.57 8.78
N PHE A 131 1.35 8.84 8.95
CA PHE A 131 2.48 7.95 8.61
C PHE A 131 2.76 7.69 7.13
N VAL A 132 1.93 8.11 6.17
CA VAL A 132 2.20 7.94 4.72
C VAL A 132 3.59 8.48 4.32
N ARG A 133 3.96 9.67 4.82
CA ARG A 133 5.31 10.22 4.57
C ARG A 133 6.44 9.35 5.12
N THR A 134 6.21 8.58 6.17
CA THR A 134 7.23 7.64 6.71
C THR A 134 7.34 6.37 5.86
N GLN A 135 6.22 5.90 5.30
CA GLN A 135 6.18 4.78 4.37
C GLN A 135 6.90 5.14 3.06
N ILE A 136 6.64 6.34 2.52
CA ILE A 136 7.35 6.90 1.36
C ILE A 136 8.87 6.93 1.62
N ARG A 137 9.33 7.44 2.77
CA ARG A 137 10.77 7.42 3.12
C ARG A 137 11.36 6.01 3.18
N LYS A 138 10.60 5.02 3.68
CA LYS A 138 11.05 3.62 3.71
C LYS A 138 11.15 3.02 2.31
N LEU A 139 10.21 3.35 1.41
CA LEU A 139 10.31 2.99 0.01
C LEU A 139 11.58 3.58 -0.62
N LYS A 140 11.87 4.87 -0.39
CA LYS A 140 13.10 5.51 -0.89
C LYS A 140 14.35 4.72 -0.53
N HIS A 141 14.49 4.45 0.76
CA HIS A 141 15.63 3.75 1.33
C HIS A 141 15.74 2.31 0.84
N TYR A 142 14.61 1.65 0.59
CA TYR A 142 14.57 0.33 -0.01
C TYR A 142 15.09 0.37 -1.45
N VAL A 143 14.61 1.28 -2.28
CA VAL A 143 15.01 1.40 -3.70
C VAL A 143 16.47 1.83 -3.84
N GLU A 144 16.94 2.79 -3.05
CA GLU A 144 18.36 3.20 -3.02
C GLU A 144 19.31 2.03 -2.71
N LYS A 145 18.86 1.07 -1.88
CA LYS A 145 19.64 -0.15 -1.57
C LYS A 145 19.69 -1.16 -2.71
N LEU A 146 18.75 -1.11 -3.65
CA LEU A 146 18.78 -1.96 -4.84
C LEU A 146 19.81 -1.48 -5.87
N GLY A 147 20.32 -0.24 -5.73
CA GLY A 147 21.23 0.37 -6.70
C GLY A 147 20.51 0.92 -7.94
N CYS A 148 19.22 1.19 -7.83
CA CYS A 148 18.42 1.89 -8.83
C CYS A 148 18.63 3.41 -8.76
#